data_AF-A0A127T354-F1
#
_entry.id   AF-A0A127T354-F1
#
_cell.length_a   1.000
_cell.length_b   1.000
_cell.length_c   1.000
_cell.angle_alpha   90.00
_cell.angle_beta   90.00
_cell.angle_gamma   90.00
#
_symmetry.space_group_name_H-M   'P 1'
#
loop_
_entity.id
_entity.type
_entity.pdbx_description
1 polymer ?
#
loop_
_entity_poly.entity_id
_entity_poly.type
_entity_poly.pdbx_seq_one_letter_code
_entity_poly.pdbx_strand_id
1 'polypeptide(L)'
;MLHGACFFSSALPSFLATQAQAAGATESPIIAAAQQAETELNARVGLAIHDTGSGNSWQYNADERFPMTSTFKVLACGALLARQDVGDEDLSRQVPISQSDLVTYSPVTETWVGQEISLDALCGATMRTSDNTAANKVLEALGGPDAVTAFMRAMGDEVTQLDRWETELNEATPRCRRPRLTQCGGHSLASRPGAAYRSDLPHPDRRFDGAAQCSHRFYRHSTRRNGL
;
A
#
# COMPACT_ATOMS: atom_id res chain seq x y z
N MET A 1 19.71 64.02 69.60
CA MET A 1 18.77 62.88 69.55
C MET A 1 17.97 63.01 68.28
N LEU A 2 18.16 62.13 67.30
CA LEU A 2 17.11 61.51 66.47
C LEU A 2 17.83 60.54 65.51
N HIS A 3 17.56 59.24 65.69
CA HIS A 3 18.07 58.16 64.87
C HIS A 3 17.21 58.03 63.60
N GLY A 4 17.81 58.12 62.42
CA GLY A 4 17.16 57.81 61.14
C GLY A 4 17.53 56.40 60.71
N ALA A 5 16.57 55.47 60.75
CA ALA A 5 16.75 54.08 60.36
C ALA A 5 16.68 53.90 58.83
N CYS A 6 17.69 53.25 58.26
CA CYS A 6 17.69 52.79 56.87
C CYS A 6 16.84 51.52 56.75
N PHE A 7 15.73 51.57 56.01
CA PHE A 7 14.96 50.40 55.61
C PHE A 7 15.52 49.83 54.30
N PHE A 8 16.16 48.66 54.38
CA PHE A 8 16.45 47.83 53.20
C PHE A 8 15.21 47.00 52.87
N SER A 9 14.49 47.35 51.81
CA SER A 9 13.38 46.55 51.28
C SER A 9 13.94 45.49 50.33
N SER A 10 14.12 44.27 50.84
CA SER A 10 14.51 43.11 50.03
C SER A 10 13.35 42.64 49.15
N ALA A 11 13.53 42.72 47.84
CA ALA A 11 12.64 42.14 46.84
C ALA A 11 12.78 40.61 46.81
N LEU A 12 11.67 39.88 46.87
CA LEU A 12 11.59 38.48 46.50
C LEU A 12 10.79 38.39 45.19
N PRO A 13 11.41 38.02 44.06
CA PRO A 13 10.65 37.67 42.87
C PRO A 13 9.93 36.35 43.15
N SER A 14 8.60 36.42 43.29
CA SER A 14 7.74 35.24 43.32
C SER A 14 7.82 34.54 41.97
N PHE A 15 8.66 33.50 41.89
CA PHE A 15 8.63 32.55 40.78
C PHE A 15 7.32 31.75 40.86
N LEU A 16 6.32 32.17 40.11
CA LEU A 16 5.16 31.35 39.77
C LEU A 16 5.65 30.23 38.86
N ALA A 17 5.88 29.05 39.43
CA ALA A 17 6.12 27.84 38.67
C ALA A 17 4.82 27.45 37.96
N THR A 18 4.69 27.77 36.68
CA THR A 18 3.64 27.24 35.82
C THR A 18 3.89 25.74 35.67
N GLN A 19 3.20 24.92 36.47
CA GLN A 19 3.16 23.48 36.22
C GLN A 19 2.35 23.28 34.94
N ALA A 20 3.07 23.06 33.83
CA ALA A 20 2.46 22.55 32.62
C ALA A 20 1.98 21.13 32.93
N GLN A 21 0.69 20.98 33.20
CA GLN A 21 0.05 19.69 33.30
C GLN A 21 0.19 19.03 31.93
N ALA A 22 1.13 18.09 31.79
CA ALA A 22 1.14 17.20 30.64
C ALA A 22 -0.16 16.39 30.73
N ALA A 23 -1.16 16.78 29.95
CA ALA A 23 -2.32 15.94 29.70
C ALA A 23 -1.76 14.65 29.10
N GLY A 24 -1.74 13.58 29.89
CA GLY A 24 -1.35 12.26 29.41
C GLY A 24 -2.31 11.91 28.27
N ALA A 25 -1.82 12.01 27.03
CA ALA A 25 -2.59 11.60 25.87
C ALA A 25 -2.90 10.12 26.09
N THR A 26 -4.18 9.81 26.34
CA THR A 26 -4.62 8.43 26.44
C THR A 26 -4.33 7.77 25.10
N GLU A 27 -3.55 6.69 25.12
CA GLU A 27 -3.17 5.96 23.92
C GLU A 27 -4.43 5.52 23.16
N SER A 28 -4.44 5.70 21.84
CA SER A 28 -5.58 5.29 21.02
C SER A 28 -5.82 3.78 21.19
N PRO A 29 -7.05 3.33 21.48
CA PRO A 29 -7.34 1.91 21.62
C PRO A 29 -7.03 1.11 20.35
N ILE A 30 -7.05 1.76 19.18
CA ILE A 30 -6.64 1.17 17.90
C ILE A 30 -5.13 0.87 17.89
N ILE A 31 -4.32 1.79 18.39
CA ILE A 31 -2.86 1.64 18.43
C ILE A 31 -2.47 0.62 19.49
N ALA A 32 -3.10 0.65 20.66
CA ALA A 32 -2.91 -0.36 21.69
C ALA A 32 -3.25 -1.77 21.19
N ALA A 33 -4.33 -1.93 20.41
CA ALA A 33 -4.67 -3.22 19.79
C ALA A 33 -3.61 -3.70 18.79
N ALA A 34 -3.00 -2.79 18.02
CA ALA A 34 -1.92 -3.14 17.08
C ALA A 34 -0.65 -3.63 17.82
N GLN A 35 -0.26 -2.95 18.92
CA GLN A 35 0.86 -3.36 19.77
C GLN A 35 0.61 -4.71 20.45
N GLN A 36 -0.62 -4.91 20.95
CA GLN A 36 -1.02 -6.17 21.54
C GLN A 36 -0.92 -7.31 20.52
N ALA A 37 -1.48 -7.13 19.32
CA ALA A 37 -1.39 -8.11 18.24
C ALA A 37 0.06 -8.41 17.84
N GLU A 38 0.92 -7.39 17.76
CA GLU A 38 2.35 -7.56 17.48
C GLU A 38 3.04 -8.45 18.52
N THR A 39 2.76 -8.21 19.80
CA THR A 39 3.30 -8.97 20.92
C THR A 39 2.78 -10.41 20.95
N GLU A 40 1.47 -10.60 20.81
CA GLU A 40 0.82 -11.92 20.86
C GLU A 40 1.24 -12.83 19.70
N LEU A 41 1.43 -12.26 18.51
CA LEU A 41 1.86 -13.00 17.33
C LEU A 41 3.37 -13.23 17.28
N ASN A 42 4.15 -12.56 18.15
CA ASN A 42 5.61 -12.49 18.05
C ASN A 42 6.06 -12.18 16.61
N ALA A 43 5.42 -11.17 16.01
CA ALA A 43 5.58 -10.78 14.62
C ALA A 43 5.89 -9.27 14.51
N ARG A 44 5.97 -8.75 13.28
CA ARG A 44 5.94 -7.30 13.02
C ARG A 44 4.57 -6.93 12.45
N VAL A 45 3.95 -5.90 12.98
CA VAL A 45 2.62 -5.43 12.54
C VAL A 45 2.73 -4.00 12.02
N GLY A 46 2.25 -3.78 10.79
CA GLY A 46 2.00 -2.47 10.23
C GLY A 46 0.49 -2.19 10.16
N LEU A 47 0.07 -1.00 10.58
CA LEU A 47 -1.32 -0.55 10.54
C LEU A 47 -1.38 0.88 10.02
N ALA A 48 -2.25 1.09 9.04
CA ALA A 48 -2.67 2.42 8.61
C ALA A 48 -4.19 2.41 8.41
N ILE A 49 -4.92 3.16 9.22
CA ILE A 49 -6.36 3.37 9.09
C ILE A 49 -6.58 4.83 8.72
N HIS A 50 -7.40 5.05 7.71
CA HIS A 50 -7.92 6.36 7.40
C HIS A 50 -9.43 6.33 7.30
N ASP A 51 -10.08 7.15 8.12
CA ASP A 51 -11.50 7.40 8.02
C ASP A 51 -11.73 8.52 6.99
N THR A 52 -12.28 8.16 5.84
CA THR A 52 -12.57 9.10 4.75
C THR A 52 -13.73 10.06 5.06
N GLY A 53 -14.53 9.79 6.09
CA GLY A 53 -15.63 10.66 6.51
C GLY A 53 -15.16 11.78 7.43
N SER A 54 -14.36 11.44 8.44
CA SER A 54 -13.84 12.41 9.41
C SER A 54 -12.46 12.99 9.04
N GLY A 55 -11.72 12.33 8.16
CA GLY A 55 -10.33 12.65 7.86
C GLY A 55 -9.33 12.11 8.90
N ASN A 56 -9.81 11.51 10.00
CA ASN A 56 -8.95 10.96 11.04
C ASN A 56 -8.08 9.82 10.50
N SER A 57 -6.89 9.66 11.10
CA SER A 57 -6.00 8.55 10.77
C SER A 57 -5.31 7.98 12.00
N TRP A 58 -5.05 6.68 11.97
CA TRP A 58 -4.29 5.95 12.99
C TRP A 58 -3.22 5.12 12.31
N GLN A 59 -1.99 5.21 12.81
CA GLN A 59 -0.81 4.62 12.17
C GLN A 59 0.08 3.95 13.22
N TYR A 60 0.51 2.72 12.96
CA TYR A 60 1.46 1.95 13.76
C TYR A 60 2.43 1.24 12.82
N ASN A 61 3.73 1.52 12.91
CA ASN A 61 4.75 1.05 11.93
C ASN A 61 4.35 1.26 10.46
N ALA A 62 3.57 2.30 10.16
CA ALA A 62 2.97 2.50 8.83
C ALA A 62 3.99 2.82 7.73
N ASP A 63 5.14 3.39 8.10
CA ASP A 63 6.23 3.71 7.18
C ASP A 63 7.20 2.53 6.95
N GLU A 64 6.99 1.41 7.62
CA GLU A 64 7.80 0.21 7.42
C GLU A 64 7.39 -0.54 6.16
N ARG A 65 8.36 -1.21 5.54
CA ARG A 65 8.12 -2.01 4.34
C ARG A 65 7.71 -3.42 4.72
N PHE A 66 6.57 -3.86 4.16
CA PHE A 66 6.07 -5.23 4.25
C PHE A 66 5.97 -5.83 2.84
N PRO A 67 6.16 -7.15 2.68
CA PRO A 67 5.93 -7.79 1.39
C PRO A 67 4.45 -7.66 1.03
N MET A 68 4.15 -7.16 -0.17
CA MET A 68 2.76 -7.06 -0.63
C MET A 68 2.09 -8.43 -0.70
N THR A 69 2.84 -9.46 -1.12
CA THR A 69 2.28 -10.77 -1.49
C THR A 69 1.06 -10.53 -2.42
N SER A 70 0.03 -11.35 -2.35
CA SER A 70 -1.17 -11.23 -3.16
C SER A 70 -1.95 -9.90 -3.08
N THR A 71 -1.62 -8.96 -2.18
CA THR A 71 -2.25 -7.62 -2.20
C THR A 71 -1.90 -6.80 -3.44
N PHE A 72 -0.80 -7.12 -4.15
CA PHE A 72 -0.45 -6.46 -5.42
C PHE A 72 -1.52 -6.65 -6.51
N LYS A 73 -2.29 -7.74 -6.44
CA LYS A 73 -3.30 -8.11 -7.45
C LYS A 73 -4.37 -7.03 -7.63
N VAL A 74 -4.67 -6.29 -6.54
CA VAL A 74 -5.55 -5.10 -6.58
C VAL A 74 -4.94 -4.02 -7.48
N LEU A 75 -3.63 -3.77 -7.34
CA LEU A 75 -2.92 -2.76 -8.11
C LEU A 75 -2.77 -3.16 -9.58
N ALA A 76 -2.50 -4.44 -9.85
CA ALA A 76 -2.42 -4.96 -11.20
C ALA A 76 -3.76 -4.81 -11.94
N CYS A 77 -4.87 -5.22 -11.34
CA CYS A 77 -6.19 -5.02 -11.94
C CYS A 77 -6.60 -3.54 -12.03
N GLY A 78 -6.19 -2.71 -11.06
CA GLY A 78 -6.36 -1.26 -11.13
C GLY A 78 -5.61 -0.63 -12.31
N ALA A 79 -4.37 -1.04 -12.54
CA ALA A 79 -3.56 -0.59 -13.68
C ALA A 79 -4.20 -1.00 -15.02
N LEU A 80 -4.77 -2.21 -15.08
CA LEU A 80 -5.45 -2.70 -16.27
C LEU A 80 -6.73 -1.93 -16.58
N LEU A 81 -7.53 -1.64 -15.55
CA LEU A 81 -8.69 -0.76 -15.66
C LEU A 81 -8.30 0.65 -16.14
N ALA A 82 -7.23 1.22 -15.58
CA ALA A 82 -6.75 2.54 -16.00
C ALA A 82 -6.31 2.57 -17.48
N ARG A 83 -5.69 1.48 -17.99
CA ARG A 83 -5.37 1.36 -19.42
C ARG A 83 -6.63 1.27 -20.29
N GLN A 84 -7.65 0.56 -19.84
CA GLN A 84 -8.93 0.51 -20.55
C GLN A 84 -9.57 1.89 -20.65
N ASP A 85 -9.57 2.66 -19.55
CA ASP A 85 -10.18 4.00 -19.53
C ASP A 85 -9.57 4.96 -20.57
N VAL A 86 -8.29 4.77 -20.92
CA VAL A 86 -7.59 5.57 -21.93
C VAL A 86 -7.48 4.87 -23.30
N GLY A 87 -8.05 3.68 -23.45
CA GLY A 87 -8.05 2.91 -24.70
C GLY A 87 -6.74 2.19 -25.04
N ASP A 88 -5.82 2.06 -24.07
CA ASP A 88 -4.54 1.35 -24.23
C ASP A 88 -4.65 -0.16 -23.98
N GLU A 89 -5.80 -0.64 -23.49
CA GLU A 89 -6.09 -2.06 -23.31
C GLU A 89 -7.61 -2.31 -23.42
N ASP A 90 -8.01 -3.52 -23.81
CA ASP A 90 -9.42 -3.95 -23.83
C ASP A 90 -9.61 -5.10 -22.85
N LEU A 91 -10.43 -4.94 -21.80
CA LEU A 91 -10.63 -6.01 -20.82
C LEU A 91 -11.36 -7.23 -21.40
N SER A 92 -12.06 -7.08 -22.52
CA SER A 92 -12.68 -8.20 -23.23
C SER A 92 -11.68 -8.98 -24.09
N ARG A 93 -10.45 -8.47 -24.25
CA ARG A 93 -9.39 -9.16 -24.97
C ARG A 93 -9.16 -10.55 -24.37
N GLN A 94 -9.23 -11.54 -25.24
CA GLN A 94 -9.06 -12.93 -24.90
C GLN A 94 -7.57 -13.27 -24.83
N VAL A 95 -7.18 -14.02 -23.81
CA VAL A 95 -5.82 -14.59 -23.68
C VAL A 95 -5.89 -16.10 -23.45
N PRO A 96 -5.04 -16.88 -24.13
CA PRO A 96 -5.03 -18.32 -23.96
C PRO A 96 -4.47 -18.70 -22.59
N ILE A 97 -5.07 -19.72 -21.97
CA ILE A 97 -4.52 -20.39 -20.78
C ILE A 97 -3.97 -21.74 -21.22
N SER A 98 -2.65 -21.89 -21.13
CA SER A 98 -1.94 -23.13 -21.44
C SER A 98 -1.51 -23.86 -20.18
N GLN A 99 -1.24 -25.16 -20.30
CA GLN A 99 -0.74 -25.97 -19.20
C GLN A 99 0.59 -25.43 -18.62
N SER A 100 1.43 -24.84 -19.47
CA SER A 100 2.72 -24.24 -19.07
C SER A 100 2.58 -22.93 -18.30
N ASP A 101 1.41 -22.30 -18.33
CA ASP A 101 1.16 -21.08 -17.56
C ASP A 101 0.86 -21.37 -16.10
N LEU A 102 0.42 -22.60 -15.78
CA LEU A 102 -0.01 -22.95 -14.43
C LEU A 102 1.17 -22.90 -13.45
N VAL A 103 1.04 -22.00 -12.48
CA VAL A 103 1.90 -21.94 -11.29
C VAL A 103 1.17 -22.47 -10.05
N THR A 104 1.90 -22.68 -8.95
CA THR A 104 1.31 -23.13 -7.68
C THR A 104 0.17 -22.20 -7.25
N TYR A 105 -0.93 -22.80 -6.79
CA TYR A 105 -2.16 -22.12 -6.36
C TYR A 105 -2.87 -21.38 -7.51
N SER A 106 -3.52 -22.17 -8.37
CA SER A 106 -4.26 -21.73 -9.56
C SER A 106 -5.67 -22.34 -9.61
N PRO A 107 -6.48 -22.20 -8.54
CA PRO A 107 -7.71 -22.97 -8.33
C PRO A 107 -8.82 -22.70 -9.36
N VAL A 108 -8.73 -21.61 -10.12
CA VAL A 108 -9.70 -21.29 -11.18
C VAL A 108 -9.10 -21.62 -12.54
N THR A 109 -7.90 -21.11 -12.81
CA THR A 109 -7.26 -21.23 -14.12
C THR A 109 -6.82 -22.66 -14.45
N GLU A 110 -6.62 -23.53 -13.46
CA GLU A 110 -6.38 -24.96 -13.70
C GLU A 110 -7.54 -25.63 -14.44
N THR A 111 -8.76 -25.11 -14.29
CA THR A 111 -9.96 -25.60 -15.00
C THR A 111 -10.15 -24.97 -16.38
N TRP A 112 -9.35 -23.95 -16.72
CA TRP A 112 -9.46 -23.16 -17.95
C TRP A 112 -8.36 -23.48 -18.97
N VAL A 113 -7.50 -24.46 -18.69
CA VAL A 113 -6.46 -24.89 -19.64
C VAL A 113 -7.08 -25.27 -20.99
N GLY A 114 -6.50 -24.73 -22.07
CA GLY A 114 -6.97 -24.90 -23.44
C GLY A 114 -8.07 -23.93 -23.87
N GLN A 115 -8.50 -23.02 -23.00
CA GLN A 115 -9.50 -22.00 -23.29
C GLN A 115 -8.84 -20.64 -23.53
N GLU A 116 -9.56 -19.75 -24.22
CA GLU A 116 -9.25 -18.33 -24.23
C GLU A 116 -10.16 -17.62 -23.23
N ILE A 117 -9.55 -16.85 -22.33
CA ILE A 117 -10.22 -16.20 -21.21
C ILE A 117 -9.95 -14.70 -21.28
N SER A 118 -10.98 -13.91 -21.02
CA SER A 118 -10.89 -12.47 -21.07
C SER A 118 -10.13 -11.91 -19.86
N LEU A 119 -9.50 -10.75 -20.05
CA LEU A 119 -8.75 -10.09 -18.98
C LEU A 119 -9.62 -9.70 -17.79
N ASP A 120 -10.89 -9.31 -18.00
CA ASP A 120 -11.84 -9.06 -16.92
C ASP A 120 -12.11 -10.32 -16.07
N ALA A 121 -12.23 -11.48 -16.72
CA ALA A 121 -12.45 -12.76 -16.05
C ALA A 121 -11.22 -13.18 -15.24
N LEU A 122 -10.01 -12.95 -15.76
CA LEU A 122 -8.75 -13.19 -15.04
C LEU A 122 -8.59 -12.25 -13.84
N CYS A 123 -8.89 -10.96 -13.99
CA CYS A 123 -8.93 -10.03 -12.88
C CYS A 123 -9.96 -10.46 -11.83
N GLY A 124 -11.14 -10.91 -12.26
CA GLY A 124 -12.16 -11.47 -11.39
C GLY A 124 -11.66 -12.72 -10.63
N ALA A 125 -10.98 -13.64 -11.30
CA ALA A 125 -10.42 -14.84 -10.68
C ALA A 125 -9.35 -14.48 -9.64
N THR A 126 -8.33 -13.72 -10.02
CA THR A 126 -7.23 -13.39 -9.12
C THR A 126 -7.69 -12.54 -7.92
N MET A 127 -8.66 -11.65 -8.08
CA MET A 127 -9.20 -10.85 -6.98
C MET A 127 -10.06 -11.66 -6.00
N ARG A 128 -10.81 -12.66 -6.48
CA ARG A 128 -11.71 -13.47 -5.64
C ARG A 128 -11.00 -14.62 -4.95
N THR A 129 -10.05 -15.25 -5.62
CA THR A 129 -9.42 -16.49 -5.17
C THR A 129 -7.91 -16.39 -5.05
N SER A 130 -7.30 -15.23 -5.31
CA SER A 130 -5.85 -15.06 -5.32
C SER A 130 -5.12 -15.99 -6.30
N ASP A 131 -5.81 -16.41 -7.37
CA ASP A 131 -5.27 -17.29 -8.41
C ASP A 131 -3.99 -16.69 -9.03
N ASN A 132 -2.89 -17.42 -8.91
CA ASN A 132 -1.55 -16.93 -9.25
C ASN A 132 -1.32 -16.91 -10.76
N THR A 133 -1.81 -17.90 -11.50
CA THR A 133 -1.72 -17.88 -12.96
C THR A 133 -2.54 -16.74 -13.55
N ALA A 134 -3.75 -16.50 -13.03
CA ALA A 134 -4.54 -15.35 -13.44
C ALA A 134 -3.80 -14.02 -13.17
N ALA A 135 -3.10 -13.91 -12.04
CA ALA A 135 -2.29 -12.74 -11.73
C ALA A 135 -1.15 -12.55 -12.73
N ASN A 136 -0.42 -13.62 -13.06
CA ASN A 136 0.64 -13.58 -14.06
C ASN A 136 0.12 -13.20 -15.44
N LYS A 137 -1.05 -13.70 -15.86
CA LYS A 137 -1.68 -13.29 -17.13
C LYS A 137 -2.09 -11.82 -17.16
N VAL A 138 -2.57 -11.28 -16.05
CA VAL A 138 -2.81 -9.83 -15.93
C VAL A 138 -1.50 -9.04 -16.01
N LEU A 139 -0.44 -9.50 -15.34
CA LEU A 139 0.88 -8.85 -15.43
C LEU A 139 1.46 -8.93 -16.84
N GLU A 140 1.31 -10.05 -17.55
CA GLU A 140 1.73 -10.20 -18.95
C GLU A 140 1.04 -9.16 -19.85
N ALA A 141 -0.28 -8.98 -19.70
CA ALA A 141 -1.03 -7.95 -20.42
C ALA A 141 -0.53 -6.53 -20.12
N LEU A 142 -0.10 -6.28 -18.88
CA LEU A 142 0.50 -5.01 -18.50
C LEU A 142 1.93 -4.81 -19.03
N GLY A 143 2.60 -5.85 -19.49
CA GLY A 143 4.02 -5.81 -19.88
C GLY A 143 4.99 -6.13 -18.73
N GLY A 144 4.49 -6.70 -17.62
CA GLY A 144 5.27 -7.22 -16.50
C GLY A 144 5.10 -6.48 -15.17
N PRO A 145 5.77 -6.95 -14.10
CA PRO A 145 5.72 -6.37 -12.76
C PRO A 145 6.00 -4.86 -12.71
N ASP A 146 6.98 -4.39 -13.48
CA ASP A 146 7.39 -2.98 -13.53
C ASP A 146 6.26 -2.05 -13.99
N ALA A 147 5.30 -2.55 -14.76
CA ALA A 147 4.14 -1.76 -15.18
C ALA A 147 3.23 -1.40 -14.01
N VAL A 148 3.15 -2.25 -12.97
CA VAL A 148 2.45 -1.91 -11.72
C VAL A 148 3.21 -0.80 -11.01
N THR A 149 4.54 -0.92 -10.88
CA THR A 149 5.38 0.14 -10.29
C THR A 149 5.22 1.47 -11.02
N ALA A 150 5.23 1.46 -12.36
CA ALA A 150 5.01 2.65 -13.18
C ALA A 150 3.63 3.27 -12.95
N PHE A 151 2.58 2.44 -12.85
CA PHE A 151 1.24 2.89 -12.50
C PHE A 151 1.19 3.57 -11.13
N MET A 152 1.87 3.02 -10.11
CA MET A 152 1.94 3.64 -8.78
C MET A 152 2.63 5.01 -8.82
N ARG A 153 3.73 5.13 -9.58
CA ARG A 153 4.45 6.40 -9.77
C ARG A 153 3.59 7.45 -10.46
N ALA A 154 2.80 7.06 -11.46
CA ALA A 154 1.88 7.96 -12.15
C ALA A 154 0.78 8.50 -11.22
N MET A 155 0.43 7.77 -10.15
CA MET A 155 -0.51 8.21 -9.11
C MET A 155 0.16 8.97 -7.95
N GLY A 156 1.47 9.22 -8.02
CA GLY A 156 2.22 9.98 -7.01
C GLY A 156 2.75 9.17 -5.82
N ASP A 157 2.72 7.84 -5.87
CA ASP A 157 3.38 7.02 -4.85
C ASP A 157 4.79 6.63 -5.28
N GLU A 158 5.76 6.95 -4.42
CA GLU A 158 7.18 6.76 -4.64
C GLU A 158 7.75 5.51 -3.91
N VAL A 159 6.90 4.73 -3.25
CA VAL A 159 7.31 3.69 -2.28
C VAL A 159 6.97 2.28 -2.76
N THR A 160 5.75 2.06 -3.24
CA THR A 160 5.26 0.77 -3.73
C THR A 160 6.06 0.34 -4.96
N GLN A 161 6.44 -0.93 -4.99
CA GLN A 161 7.24 -1.53 -6.05
C GLN A 161 6.90 -3.01 -6.16
N LEU A 162 6.73 -3.48 -7.39
CA LEU A 162 6.56 -4.89 -7.73
C LEU A 162 7.68 -5.30 -8.69
N ASP A 163 8.54 -6.21 -8.23
CA ASP A 163 9.77 -6.58 -8.94
C ASP A 163 9.71 -7.95 -9.62
N ARG A 164 8.81 -8.83 -9.16
CA ARG A 164 8.82 -10.26 -9.48
C ARG A 164 7.41 -10.76 -9.80
N TRP A 165 7.37 -11.89 -10.49
CA TRP A 165 6.16 -12.62 -10.84
C TRP A 165 5.66 -13.48 -9.68
N GLU A 166 4.44 -14.01 -9.79
CA GLU A 166 4.06 -15.15 -8.95
C GLU A 166 4.85 -16.38 -9.43
N THR A 167 5.45 -17.18 -8.55
CA THR A 167 5.30 -17.15 -7.07
C THR A 167 6.47 -16.51 -6.32
N GLU A 168 7.52 -16.10 -7.03
CA GLU A 168 8.79 -15.62 -6.46
C GLU A 168 8.62 -14.37 -5.59
N LEU A 169 7.63 -13.52 -5.87
CA LEU A 169 7.35 -12.32 -5.08
C LEU A 169 7.01 -12.60 -3.60
N ASN A 170 6.65 -13.85 -3.25
CA ASN A 170 6.26 -14.25 -1.89
C ASN A 170 7.42 -14.69 -0.98
N GLU A 171 8.67 -14.66 -1.45
CA GLU A 171 9.83 -15.13 -0.66
C GLU A 171 9.93 -14.47 0.73
N ALA A 172 9.48 -13.21 0.86
CA ALA A 172 9.37 -12.48 2.12
C ALA A 172 10.64 -12.51 3.00
N THR A 173 11.82 -12.57 2.39
CA THR A 173 13.09 -12.65 3.11
C THR A 173 13.34 -11.38 3.95
N PRO A 174 13.56 -11.47 5.28
CA PRO A 174 13.70 -10.31 6.18
C PRO A 174 14.92 -9.40 5.96
N ARG A 175 15.60 -9.47 4.81
CA ARG A 175 16.84 -8.73 4.55
C ARG A 175 16.70 -7.80 3.35
N CYS A 176 16.01 -6.69 3.51
CA CYS A 176 16.15 -5.59 2.55
C CYS A 176 16.08 -4.24 3.32
N ARG A 177 17.19 -3.92 4.00
CA ARG A 177 17.42 -2.71 4.82
C ARG A 177 18.08 -1.55 4.06
N ARG A 178 18.12 -1.56 2.71
CA ARG A 178 18.76 -0.48 1.93
C ARG A 178 17.74 0.32 1.12
N PRO A 179 17.85 1.67 1.04
CA PRO A 179 16.81 2.53 0.45
C PRO A 179 16.86 2.59 -1.09
N ARG A 180 17.76 1.85 -1.73
CA ARG A 180 17.93 1.83 -3.18
C ARG A 180 18.33 0.41 -3.58
N LEU A 181 17.57 -0.15 -4.53
CA LEU A 181 17.78 -1.41 -5.24
C LEU A 181 17.11 -2.64 -4.61
N THR A 182 16.07 -3.09 -5.33
CA THR A 182 15.70 -4.49 -5.60
C THR A 182 15.28 -5.30 -4.38
N GLN A 183 14.01 -5.72 -4.35
CA GLN A 183 13.58 -6.78 -3.43
C GLN A 183 14.50 -8.00 -3.62
N CYS A 184 15.24 -8.30 -2.56
CA CYS A 184 16.44 -9.10 -2.55
C CYS A 184 16.20 -10.57 -3.00
N GLY A 185 16.84 -11.03 -4.10
CA GLY A 185 16.94 -12.47 -4.51
C GLY A 185 16.92 -12.69 -6.03
N GLY A 186 18.05 -13.13 -6.63
CA GLY A 186 18.35 -13.01 -8.06
C GLY A 186 17.84 -14.10 -9.02
N HIS A 187 17.53 -13.69 -10.26
CA HIS A 187 18.17 -14.11 -11.52
C HIS A 187 17.54 -13.28 -12.65
N SER A 188 18.33 -12.37 -13.23
CA SER A 188 17.92 -11.56 -14.38
C SER A 188 17.68 -12.46 -15.58
N LEU A 189 16.42 -12.66 -15.96
CA LEU A 189 16.06 -13.07 -17.31
C LEU A 189 15.48 -11.87 -18.06
N ALA A 190 16.05 -11.64 -19.23
CA ALA A 190 15.96 -10.45 -20.03
C ALA A 190 14.52 -9.96 -20.28
N SER A 191 14.22 -8.73 -19.86
CA SER A 191 13.06 -7.98 -20.32
C SER A 191 13.20 -7.71 -21.82
N ARG A 192 12.23 -8.18 -22.61
CA ARG A 192 12.07 -7.78 -24.02
C ARG A 192 11.54 -6.33 -24.05
N PRO A 193 12.01 -5.46 -24.96
CA PRO A 193 11.49 -4.09 -25.02
C PRO A 193 10.11 -4.10 -25.68
N GLY A 194 9.10 -3.52 -25.03
CA GLY A 194 7.79 -3.32 -25.66
C GLY A 194 6.66 -2.89 -24.74
N ALA A 195 6.64 -1.60 -24.38
CA ALA A 195 5.46 -0.74 -24.26
C ALA A 195 5.88 0.51 -23.47
N ALA A 196 6.07 1.63 -24.16
CA ALA A 196 6.26 2.90 -23.50
C ALA A 196 4.93 3.29 -22.83
N TYR A 197 4.92 3.35 -21.50
CA TYR A 197 3.82 3.93 -20.75
C TYR A 197 3.71 5.40 -21.15
N ARG A 198 2.60 5.77 -21.81
CA ARG A 198 2.34 7.14 -22.23
C ARG A 198 2.01 7.96 -20.99
N SER A 199 2.75 9.05 -20.77
CA SER A 199 2.62 9.96 -19.62
C SER A 199 1.31 10.76 -19.59
N ASP A 200 0.42 10.54 -20.54
CA ASP A 200 -0.69 11.45 -20.83
C ASP A 200 -2.01 10.94 -20.24
N LEU A 201 -1.97 10.40 -19.01
CA LEU A 201 -3.19 10.15 -18.26
C LEU A 201 -3.87 11.50 -17.97
N PRO A 202 -5.18 11.65 -18.28
CA PRO A 202 -5.91 12.84 -17.87
C PRO A 202 -5.89 12.95 -16.35
N HIS A 203 -5.32 14.06 -15.88
CA HIS A 203 -5.33 14.47 -14.49
C HIS A 203 -6.79 14.49 -14.01
N PRO A 204 -7.18 13.74 -12.97
CA PRO A 204 -8.51 13.93 -12.40
C PRO A 204 -8.58 15.36 -11.87
N ASP A 205 -9.48 16.16 -12.44
CA ASP A 205 -9.78 17.53 -12.03
C ASP A 205 -10.33 17.53 -10.60
N ARG A 206 -9.42 17.48 -9.63
CA ARG A 206 -9.59 17.95 -8.26
C ARG A 206 -8.23 18.45 -7.79
N ARG A 207 -8.07 19.78 -7.70
CA ARG A 207 -6.98 20.40 -6.97
C ARG A 207 -7.00 19.89 -5.54
N PHE A 208 -6.09 18.96 -5.21
CA PHE A 208 -5.66 18.72 -3.85
C PHE A 208 -4.50 19.67 -3.58
N ASP A 209 -4.81 20.91 -3.18
CA ASP A 209 -3.81 21.82 -2.63
C ASP A 209 -3.46 21.34 -1.21
N GLY A 210 -2.34 20.62 -1.10
CA GLY A 210 -1.80 20.18 0.18
C GLY A 210 -0.75 19.09 -0.01
N ALA A 211 0.52 19.48 0.07
CA ALA A 211 1.65 18.55 0.12
C ALA A 211 1.49 17.62 1.33
N ALA A 212 0.95 16.43 1.10
CA ALA A 212 0.94 15.32 2.05
C ALA A 212 1.54 14.12 1.32
N GLN A 213 2.60 13.58 1.90
CA GLN A 213 3.32 12.40 1.43
C GLN A 213 2.34 11.26 1.16
N CYS A 214 2.27 10.81 -0.10
CA CYS A 214 1.48 9.66 -0.51
C CYS A 214 2.16 8.37 -0.01
N SER A 215 1.70 7.87 1.14
CA SER A 215 1.87 6.49 1.58
C SER A 215 0.63 5.71 1.16
N HIS A 216 0.74 4.74 0.24
CA HIS A 216 -0.43 4.01 -0.26
C HIS A 216 -1.20 3.26 0.84
N ARG A 217 -2.50 3.60 0.89
CA ARG A 217 -3.57 2.98 1.70
C ARG A 217 -4.22 1.85 0.92
N PHE A 218 -4.36 0.70 1.55
CA PHE A 218 -5.29 -0.32 1.09
C PHE A 218 -6.58 -0.25 1.91
N TYR A 219 -7.68 -0.02 1.20
CA TYR A 219 -9.02 0.06 1.76
C TYR A 219 -9.72 -1.30 1.66
N ARG A 220 -10.39 -1.70 2.74
CA ARG A 220 -11.45 -2.72 2.69
C ARG A 220 -12.73 -2.09 3.23
N HIS A 221 -13.69 -1.84 2.34
CA HIS A 221 -15.06 -1.54 2.73
C HIS A 221 -15.73 -2.83 3.23
N SER A 222 -16.17 -2.83 4.48
CA SER A 222 -17.16 -3.79 4.99
C SER A 222 -18.49 -3.06 5.09
N THR A 223 -19.36 -3.24 4.10
CA THR A 223 -20.77 -2.85 4.23
C THR A 223 -21.49 -3.89 5.07
N ARG A 224 -21.72 -3.60 6.35
CA ARG A 224 -22.84 -4.24 7.08
C ARG A 224 -24.13 -3.62 6.57
N ARG A 225 -24.99 -4.42 5.93
CA ARG A 225 -26.44 -4.15 5.92
C ARG A 225 -27.05 -4.97 7.06
N ASN A 226 -27.70 -4.29 7.99
CA ASN A 226 -28.70 -4.85 8.89
C ASN A 226 -30.05 -4.19 8.56
N GLY A 227 -31.13 -4.99 8.63
CA GLY A 227 -32.54 -4.61 8.45
C GLY A 227 -33.13 -5.33 7.23
N LEU A 228 -34.07 -6.27 7.35
CA LEU A 228 -35.14 -6.49 8.35
C LEU A 228 -35.14 -7.91 8.91
#